data_AF-A0A1V5H1T1-F1
#
_entry.id   AF-A0A1V5H1T1-F1
#
_cell.length_a   1.000
_cell.length_b   1.000
_cell.length_c   1.000
_cell.angle_alpha   90.00
_cell.angle_beta   90.00
_cell.angle_gamma   90.00
#
_symmetry.space_group_name_H-M   'P 1'
#
loop_
_entity.id
_entity.type
_entity.pdbx_description
1 polymer ?
#
loop_
_entity_poly.entity_id
_entity_poly.type
_entity_poly.pdbx_seq_one_letter_code
_entity_poly.pdbx_strand_id
1 'polypeptide(L)'
;MSQPPAVPTTRRTSSAAVTGLVLGILALTCFSILAGIPAIILGIVALSRISRSGGMLEGKGLAIAGLCTGGASVLILPIVAGLMLPALSQARAKARETVCMSNAKQVMVGVFQYAYDHQDQLPDSVDALTEDLGDQESRSRLLTCPQSGATPCFELVITGRDLSSLPNPGQTVVLRETQAPHHGRRVVGYADGHVEIVAGD
;
A
#
# COMPACT_ATOMS: atom_id res chain seq x y z
N MET A 1 8.54 33.23 -75.01
CA MET A 1 8.95 32.19 -74.05
C MET A 1 7.84 32.07 -73.01
N SER A 2 6.98 31.07 -73.15
CA SER A 2 5.89 30.80 -72.21
C SER A 2 6.45 30.26 -70.91
N GLN A 3 6.21 30.96 -69.81
CA GLN A 3 6.56 30.53 -68.46
C GLN A 3 5.77 29.25 -68.13
N PRO A 4 6.41 28.14 -67.72
CA PRO A 4 5.68 26.93 -67.35
C PRO A 4 4.79 27.20 -66.13
N PRO A 5 3.58 26.62 -66.07
CA PRO A 5 2.67 26.85 -64.96
C PRO A 5 3.29 26.38 -63.63
N ALA A 6 3.22 27.23 -62.60
CA ALA A 6 3.69 26.89 -61.27
C ALA A 6 2.83 25.74 -60.70
N VAL A 7 3.43 24.57 -60.51
CA VAL A 7 2.77 23.42 -59.91
C VAL A 7 2.61 23.70 -58.40
N PRO A 8 1.37 23.73 -57.85
CA PRO A 8 1.18 23.92 -56.42
C PRO A 8 1.67 22.68 -55.66
N THR A 9 2.78 22.81 -54.94
CA THR A 9 3.28 21.76 -54.05
C THR A 9 2.49 21.78 -52.75
N THR A 10 1.43 20.98 -52.66
CA THR A 10 0.67 20.80 -51.42
C THR A 10 1.47 19.90 -50.46
N ARG A 11 2.12 20.51 -49.47
CA ARG A 11 2.79 19.77 -48.38
C ARG A 11 1.76 19.03 -47.53
N ARG A 12 2.00 17.74 -47.27
CA ARG A 12 1.15 16.90 -46.40
C ARG A 12 1.85 16.63 -45.07
N THR A 13 1.11 16.77 -43.97
CA THR A 13 1.59 16.40 -42.63
C THR A 13 1.68 14.89 -42.48
N SER A 14 2.75 14.39 -41.87
CA SER A 14 2.93 12.95 -41.68
C SER A 14 1.89 12.40 -40.69
N SER A 15 1.11 11.38 -41.11
CA SER A 15 0.15 10.68 -40.25
C SER A 15 0.81 10.09 -39.00
N ALA A 16 2.06 9.63 -39.11
CA ALA A 16 2.84 9.12 -37.98
C ALA A 16 3.12 10.19 -36.91
N ALA A 17 3.25 11.47 -37.29
CA ALA A 17 3.45 12.57 -36.35
C ALA A 17 2.17 12.88 -35.56
N VAL A 18 1.00 12.83 -36.23
CA VAL A 18 -0.32 13.02 -35.58
C VAL A 18 -0.61 11.87 -34.63
N THR A 19 -0.40 10.62 -35.06
CA THR A 19 -0.60 9.45 -34.21
C THR A 19 0.33 9.46 -32.99
N GLY A 20 1.58 9.90 -33.16
CA GLY A 20 2.53 10.07 -32.06
C GLY A 20 2.09 11.12 -31.02
N LEU A 21 1.54 12.27 -31.46
CA LEU A 21 1.00 13.28 -30.54
C LEU A 21 -0.19 12.73 -29.75
N VAL A 22 -1.15 12.10 -30.44
CA VAL A 22 -2.36 11.56 -29.80
C VAL A 22 -1.99 10.48 -28.78
N LEU A 23 -1.07 9.58 -29.11
CA LEU A 23 -0.55 8.59 -28.17
C LEU A 23 0.18 9.23 -26.98
N GLY A 24 0.95 10.30 -27.19
CA GLY A 24 1.61 11.05 -26.11
C GLY A 24 0.62 11.71 -25.15
N ILE A 25 -0.48 12.29 -25.67
CA ILE A 25 -1.54 12.89 -24.85
C ILE A 25 -2.31 11.79 -24.08
N LEU A 26 -2.64 10.67 -24.72
CA LEU A 26 -3.32 9.54 -24.08
C LEU A 26 -2.44 8.83 -23.03
N ALA A 27 -1.12 8.81 -23.22
CA ALA A 27 -0.16 8.34 -22.23
C ALA A 27 -0.17 9.22 -20.97
N LEU A 28 -0.50 10.51 -21.12
CA LEU A 28 -0.54 11.45 -20.01
C LEU A 28 -1.80 11.26 -19.13
N THR A 29 -2.88 10.72 -19.69
CA THR A 29 -4.18 10.65 -19.00
C THR A 29 -4.64 9.25 -18.57
N CYS A 30 -4.23 8.15 -19.22
CA CYS A 30 -4.83 6.84 -18.91
C CYS A 30 -3.94 5.59 -19.10
N PHE A 31 -2.84 5.64 -19.88
CA PHE A 31 -2.01 4.44 -20.20
C PHE A 31 -0.49 4.72 -20.23
N SER A 32 0.05 5.39 -19.19
CA SER A 32 1.37 6.03 -19.22
C SER A 32 2.56 5.14 -19.61
N ILE A 33 2.62 3.91 -19.08
CA ILE A 33 3.75 3.01 -19.37
C ILE A 33 3.59 2.34 -20.73
N LEU A 34 2.38 1.88 -21.06
CA LEU A 34 2.12 1.10 -22.26
C LEU A 34 2.09 1.97 -23.53
N ALA A 35 1.59 3.21 -23.44
CA ALA A 35 1.50 4.14 -24.56
C ALA A 35 2.73 5.06 -24.69
N GLY A 36 3.51 5.27 -23.61
CA GLY A 36 4.69 6.12 -23.62
C GLY A 36 5.81 5.59 -24.52
N ILE A 37 6.14 4.29 -24.41
CA ILE A 37 7.21 3.68 -25.22
C ILE A 37 6.87 3.71 -26.72
N PRO A 38 5.67 3.29 -27.18
CA PRO A 38 5.28 3.43 -28.59
C PRO A 38 5.26 4.89 -29.08
N ALA A 39 4.81 5.85 -28.25
CA ALA A 39 4.82 7.27 -28.61
C ALA A 39 6.24 7.79 -28.86
N ILE A 40 7.21 7.42 -28.02
CA ILE A 40 8.62 7.78 -28.19
C ILE A 40 9.18 7.16 -29.48
N ILE A 41 8.95 5.86 -29.71
CA ILE A 41 9.43 5.16 -30.92
C ILE A 41 8.85 5.79 -32.18
N LEU A 42 7.53 6.01 -32.22
CA LEU A 42 6.86 6.62 -33.37
C LEU A 42 7.29 8.08 -33.57
N GLY A 43 7.55 8.82 -32.49
CA GLY A 43 8.10 10.18 -32.54
C GLY A 43 9.48 10.21 -33.21
N ILE A 44 10.40 9.32 -32.81
CA ILE A 44 11.76 9.23 -33.38
C ILE A 44 11.71 8.82 -34.86
N VAL A 45 10.86 7.84 -35.21
CA VAL A 45 10.66 7.40 -36.60
C VAL A 45 10.05 8.50 -37.45
N ALA A 46 9.07 9.24 -36.93
CA ALA A 46 8.46 10.38 -37.61
C ALA A 46 9.49 11.49 -37.87
N LEU A 47 10.33 11.85 -36.88
CA LEU A 47 11.41 12.83 -37.07
C LEU A 47 12.38 12.38 -38.17
N SER A 48 12.75 11.09 -38.16
CA SER A 48 13.68 10.51 -39.14
C SER A 48 13.11 10.46 -40.56
N ARG A 49 11.80 10.22 -40.71
CA ARG A 49 11.13 10.27 -42.02
C ARG A 49 10.98 11.70 -42.52
N ILE A 50 10.64 12.65 -41.65
CA ILE A 50 10.49 14.06 -42.02
C ILE A 50 11.84 14.65 -42.45
N SER A 51 12.93 14.36 -41.72
CA SER A 51 14.27 14.87 -42.06
C SER A 51 14.81 14.32 -43.39
N ARG A 52 14.50 13.06 -43.72
CA ARG A 52 14.89 12.42 -44.99
C ARG A 52 13.97 12.75 -46.18
N SER A 53 12.84 13.44 -45.94
CA SER A 53 11.82 13.69 -46.98
C SER A 53 12.17 14.79 -47.98
N GLY A 54 13.32 15.47 -47.85
CA GLY A 54 13.72 16.54 -48.77
C GLY A 54 12.74 17.72 -48.87
N GLY A 55 11.87 17.90 -47.86
CA GLY A 55 10.85 18.97 -47.82
C GLY A 55 9.44 18.54 -48.21
N MET A 56 9.21 17.25 -48.55
CA MET A 56 7.89 16.74 -48.93
C MET A 56 6.94 16.50 -47.75
N LEU A 57 7.46 16.30 -46.54
CA LEU A 57 6.68 16.08 -45.31
C LEU A 57 6.93 17.22 -44.31
N GLU A 58 5.86 17.68 -43.66
CA GLU A 58 5.91 18.68 -42.59
C GLU A 58 5.40 18.06 -41.27
N GLY A 59 5.73 18.70 -40.13
CA GLY A 59 5.31 18.21 -38.80
C GLY A 59 6.45 17.97 -37.80
N LYS A 60 7.64 18.54 -38.00
CA LYS A 60 8.74 18.46 -37.01
C LYS A 60 8.31 18.91 -35.62
N GLY A 61 7.61 20.05 -35.51
CA GLY A 61 7.11 20.55 -34.23
C GLY A 61 6.13 19.59 -33.56
N LEU A 62 5.25 18.95 -34.34
CA LEU A 62 4.28 17.98 -33.85
C LEU A 62 4.96 16.71 -33.29
N ALA A 63 5.99 16.23 -33.99
CA ALA A 63 6.70 15.04 -33.57
C ALA A 63 7.67 15.31 -32.39
N ILE A 64 8.21 16.53 -32.27
CA ILE A 64 8.94 16.98 -31.07
C ILE A 64 7.99 17.08 -29.88
N ALA A 65 6.79 17.66 -30.07
CA ALA A 65 5.78 17.75 -29.01
C ALA A 65 5.38 16.37 -28.48
N GLY A 66 5.15 15.39 -29.37
CA GLY A 66 4.88 14.00 -28.99
C GLY A 66 6.03 13.33 -28.22
N LEU A 67 7.29 13.62 -28.58
CA LEU A 67 8.46 13.10 -27.88
C LEU A 67 8.59 13.71 -26.47
N CYS A 68 8.34 15.01 -26.32
CA CYS A 68 8.41 15.68 -25.01
C CYS A 68 7.28 15.22 -24.07
N THR A 69 6.03 15.14 -24.55
CA THR A 69 4.90 14.70 -23.72
C THR A 69 5.01 13.21 -23.35
N GLY A 70 5.45 12.36 -24.28
CA GLY A 70 5.73 10.95 -24.02
C GLY A 70 6.94 10.72 -23.11
N GLY A 71 8.01 11.51 -23.26
CA GLY A 71 9.20 11.42 -22.42
C GLY A 71 8.95 11.85 -20.97
N ALA A 72 8.12 12.89 -20.75
CA ALA A 72 7.77 13.37 -19.43
C ALA A 72 7.09 12.29 -18.57
N SER A 73 6.17 11.49 -19.13
CA SER A 73 5.47 10.45 -18.38
C SER A 73 6.40 9.31 -17.93
N VAL A 74 7.38 8.94 -18.78
CA VAL A 74 8.37 7.89 -18.46
C VAL A 74 9.34 8.35 -17.37
N LEU A 75 9.66 9.64 -17.29
CA LEU A 75 10.56 10.18 -16.28
C LEU A 75 9.88 10.44 -14.93
N ILE A 76 8.66 11.00 -14.94
CA ILE A 76 7.98 11.43 -13.71
C ILE A 76 7.44 10.24 -12.91
N LEU A 77 6.87 9.23 -13.58
CA LEU A 77 6.18 8.13 -12.91
C LEU A 77 7.07 7.29 -11.97
N PRO A 78 8.28 6.82 -12.37
CA PRO A 78 9.13 6.08 -11.44
C PRO A 78 9.59 6.92 -10.25
N ILE A 79 9.73 8.23 -10.41
CA ILE A 79 10.05 9.16 -9.31
C ILE A 79 8.89 9.20 -8.32
N VAL A 80 7.66 9.43 -8.81
CA VAL A 80 6.46 9.46 -7.95
C VAL A 80 6.22 8.12 -7.28
N ALA A 81 6.35 7.01 -8.02
CA ALA A 81 6.23 5.66 -7.48
C ALA A 81 7.29 5.39 -6.39
N GLY A 82 8.54 5.82 -6.63
CA GLY A 82 9.63 5.72 -5.66
C GLY A 82 9.35 6.48 -4.37
N LEU A 83 8.69 7.64 -4.44
CA LEU A 83 8.26 8.41 -3.26
C LEU A 83 7.04 7.79 -2.56
N MET A 84 6.17 7.08 -3.28
CA MET A 84 5.00 6.43 -2.71
C MET A 84 5.34 5.15 -1.94
N LEU A 85 6.35 4.39 -2.38
CA LEU A 85 6.78 3.14 -1.70
C LEU A 85 7.08 3.32 -0.20
N PRO A 86 7.88 4.31 0.26
CA PRO A 86 8.14 4.51 1.69
C PRO A 86 6.91 5.03 2.46
N ALA A 87 6.02 5.78 1.82
CA ALA A 87 4.77 6.19 2.44
C ALA A 87 3.83 4.98 2.64
N LEU A 88 3.75 4.10 1.64
CA LEU A 88 2.95 2.89 1.71
C LEU A 88 3.49 1.88 2.74
N SER A 89 4.81 1.73 2.87
CA SER A 89 5.39 0.84 3.88
C SER A 89 5.07 1.30 5.30
N GLN A 90 5.17 2.60 5.58
CA GLN A 90 4.78 3.19 6.86
C GLN A 90 3.27 3.06 7.13
N ALA A 91 2.43 3.32 6.12
CA ALA A 91 0.99 3.15 6.23
C ALA A 91 0.61 1.69 6.54
N ARG A 92 1.25 0.71 5.89
CA ARG A 92 1.05 -0.72 6.19
C ARG A 92 1.50 -1.09 7.60
N ALA A 93 2.64 -0.58 8.07
CA ALA A 93 3.11 -0.82 9.44
C ALA A 93 2.11 -0.29 10.48
N LYS A 94 1.62 0.94 10.28
CA LYS A 94 0.58 1.54 11.13
C LYS A 94 -0.74 0.76 11.09
N ALA A 95 -1.15 0.29 9.93
CA ALA A 95 -2.35 -0.55 9.82
C ALA A 95 -2.20 -1.88 10.58
N ARG A 96 -1.02 -2.53 10.50
CA ARG A 96 -0.73 -3.76 11.25
C ARG A 96 -0.74 -3.54 12.76
N GLU A 97 -0.19 -2.41 13.22
CA GLU A 97 -0.27 -1.96 14.63
C GLU A 97 -1.73 -1.85 15.10
N THR A 98 -2.59 -1.16 14.33
CA THR A 98 -4.02 -1.05 14.65
C THR A 98 -4.74 -2.41 14.66
N VAL A 99 -4.40 -3.31 13.72
CA VAL A 99 -4.96 -4.67 13.69
C VAL A 99 -4.53 -5.46 14.93
N CYS A 100 -3.28 -5.37 15.37
CA CYS A 100 -2.83 -6.06 16.57
C CYS A 100 -3.54 -5.56 17.83
N MET A 101 -3.73 -4.24 17.96
CA MET A 101 -4.57 -3.67 19.03
C MET A 101 -6.02 -4.17 18.98
N SER A 102 -6.60 -4.29 17.79
CA SER A 102 -7.95 -4.84 17.62
C SER A 102 -8.02 -6.31 18.01
N ASN A 103 -7.02 -7.11 17.63
CA ASN A 103 -6.92 -8.51 18.02
C ASN A 103 -6.78 -8.64 19.54
N ALA A 104 -5.92 -7.84 20.16
CA ALA A 104 -5.76 -7.80 21.62
C ALA A 104 -7.08 -7.47 22.33
N LYS A 105 -7.87 -6.53 21.80
CA LYS A 105 -9.22 -6.24 22.33
C LYS A 105 -10.16 -7.44 22.23
N GLN A 106 -10.15 -8.15 21.10
CA GLN A 106 -10.97 -9.36 20.94
C GLN A 106 -10.53 -10.47 21.88
N VAL A 107 -9.21 -10.64 22.09
CA VAL A 107 -8.68 -11.58 23.08
C VAL A 107 -9.08 -11.18 24.49
N MET A 108 -8.97 -9.90 24.85
CA MET A 108 -9.43 -9.40 26.16
C MET A 108 -10.93 -9.65 26.38
N VAL A 109 -11.77 -9.44 25.36
CA VAL A 109 -13.20 -9.79 25.45
C VAL A 109 -13.36 -11.28 25.77
N GLY A 110 -12.59 -12.16 25.11
CA GLY A 110 -12.57 -13.59 25.44
C GLY A 110 -12.11 -13.88 26.87
N VAL A 111 -11.12 -13.14 27.39
CA VAL A 111 -10.67 -13.25 28.79
C VAL A 111 -11.80 -12.90 29.78
N PHE A 112 -12.55 -11.82 29.52
CA PHE A 112 -13.69 -11.46 30.39
C PHE A 112 -14.86 -12.44 30.24
N GLN A 113 -15.11 -12.96 29.04
CA GLN A 113 -16.11 -14.00 28.82
C GLN A 113 -15.76 -15.26 29.62
N TYR A 114 -14.51 -15.72 29.52
CA TYR A 114 -14.01 -16.84 30.30
C TYR A 114 -14.19 -16.61 31.81
N ALA A 115 -13.77 -15.44 32.32
CA ALA A 115 -13.92 -15.10 33.72
C ALA A 115 -15.38 -15.11 34.17
N TYR A 116 -16.28 -14.55 33.35
CA TYR A 116 -17.72 -14.57 33.62
C TYR A 116 -18.26 -16.01 33.76
N ASP A 117 -17.81 -16.93 32.91
CA ASP A 117 -18.23 -18.33 32.94
C ASP A 117 -17.53 -19.16 34.04
N HIS A 118 -16.37 -18.70 34.53
CA HIS A 118 -15.52 -19.41 35.51
C HIS A 118 -15.42 -18.70 36.87
N GLN A 119 -16.52 -18.13 37.37
CA GLN A 119 -16.60 -17.52 38.71
C GLN A 119 -15.57 -16.41 38.92
N ASP A 120 -15.42 -15.54 37.92
CA ASP A 120 -14.49 -14.40 37.87
C ASP A 120 -13.01 -14.81 37.86
N GLN A 121 -12.70 -16.09 37.63
CA GLN A 121 -11.33 -16.58 37.57
C GLN A 121 -10.71 -16.33 36.19
N LEU A 122 -9.53 -15.68 36.18
CA LEU A 122 -8.75 -15.48 34.97
C LEU A 122 -8.25 -16.82 34.40
N PRO A 123 -8.17 -16.95 33.07
CA PRO A 123 -7.68 -18.16 32.41
C PRO A 123 -6.21 -18.45 32.74
N ASP A 124 -5.85 -19.74 32.74
CA ASP A 124 -4.48 -20.18 33.01
C ASP A 124 -3.50 -19.88 31.86
N SER A 125 -4.01 -19.75 30.64
CA SER A 125 -3.25 -19.41 29.44
C SER A 125 -4.17 -18.89 28.34
N VAL A 126 -3.60 -18.28 27.30
CA VAL A 126 -4.36 -17.90 26.09
C VAL A 126 -4.95 -19.10 25.35
N ASP A 127 -4.42 -20.31 25.56
CA ASP A 127 -4.96 -21.54 24.96
C ASP A 127 -6.24 -22.01 25.66
N ALA A 128 -6.46 -21.63 26.93
CA ALA A 128 -7.70 -21.91 27.65
C ALA A 128 -8.93 -21.22 27.01
N LEU A 129 -8.70 -20.14 26.25
CA LEU A 129 -9.73 -19.36 25.55
C LEU A 129 -10.22 -20.02 24.24
N THR A 130 -10.14 -21.34 24.13
CA THR A 130 -10.47 -22.05 22.88
C THR A 130 -11.93 -21.89 22.49
N GLU A 131 -12.83 -21.87 23.47
CA GLU A 131 -14.28 -21.69 23.23
C GLU A 131 -14.64 -20.20 23.07
N ASP A 132 -13.91 -19.30 23.74
CA ASP A 132 -14.17 -17.85 23.76
C ASP A 132 -13.71 -17.10 22.51
N LEU A 133 -12.70 -17.63 21.80
CA LEU A 133 -12.11 -16.98 20.61
C LEU A 133 -12.70 -17.45 19.28
N GLY A 134 -13.77 -18.25 19.33
CA GLY A 134 -14.47 -18.76 18.16
C GLY A 134 -13.80 -19.98 17.53
N ASP A 135 -13.93 -20.14 16.21
CA ASP A 135 -13.36 -21.27 15.49
C ASP A 135 -11.82 -21.22 15.42
N GLN A 136 -11.20 -22.34 15.05
CA GLN A 136 -9.74 -22.48 15.00
C GLN A 136 -9.05 -21.46 14.06
N GLU A 137 -9.69 -21.09 12.95
CA GLU A 137 -9.12 -20.12 12.00
C GLU A 137 -9.15 -18.72 12.61
N SER A 138 -10.30 -18.31 13.15
CA SER A 138 -10.47 -17.03 13.85
C SER A 138 -9.48 -16.89 15.00
N ARG A 139 -9.36 -17.93 15.84
CA ARG A 139 -8.40 -17.97 16.95
C ARG A 139 -6.96 -17.85 16.47
N SER A 140 -6.58 -18.59 15.43
CA SER A 140 -5.23 -18.51 14.88
C SER A 140 -4.90 -17.10 14.36
N ARG A 141 -5.86 -16.42 13.73
CA ARG A 141 -5.71 -15.06 13.22
C ARG A 141 -5.57 -14.05 14.36
N LEU A 142 -6.31 -14.22 15.45
CA LEU A 142 -6.23 -13.36 16.63
C LEU A 142 -4.90 -13.52 17.36
N LEU A 143 -4.42 -14.75 17.48
CA LEU A 143 -3.17 -15.08 18.17
C LEU A 143 -1.92 -14.98 17.28
N THR A 144 -2.04 -14.52 16.03
CA THR A 144 -0.90 -14.29 15.13
C THR A 144 -0.62 -12.80 14.96
N CYS A 145 0.62 -12.38 15.20
CA CYS A 145 1.01 -11.00 14.98
C CYS A 145 1.03 -10.67 13.48
N PRO A 146 0.28 -9.67 12.97
CA PRO A 146 0.33 -9.28 11.57
C PRO A 146 1.64 -8.57 11.18
N GLN A 147 2.47 -8.21 12.17
CA GLN A 147 3.75 -7.51 11.96
C GLN A 147 4.96 -8.46 12.03
N SER A 148 5.08 -9.28 13.07
CA SER A 148 6.21 -10.21 13.22
C SER A 148 5.91 -11.66 12.79
N GLY A 149 4.64 -12.04 12.67
CA GLY A 149 4.23 -13.42 12.45
C GLY A 149 4.35 -14.31 13.69
N ALA A 150 4.63 -13.74 14.87
CA ALA A 150 4.74 -14.49 16.12
C ALA A 150 3.41 -15.16 16.52
N THR A 151 3.51 -16.40 17.02
CA THR A 151 2.39 -17.22 17.49
C THR A 151 2.82 -18.04 18.73
N PRO A 152 2.15 -17.93 19.88
CA PRO A 152 1.11 -16.94 20.18
C PRO A 152 1.69 -15.51 20.27
N CYS A 153 0.94 -14.56 19.72
CA CYS A 153 1.26 -13.14 19.76
C CYS A 153 1.08 -12.55 21.16
N PHE A 154 0.12 -13.09 21.92
CA PHE A 154 -0.23 -12.61 23.24
C PHE A 154 0.00 -13.70 24.29
N GLU A 155 0.38 -13.27 25.49
CA GLU A 155 0.49 -14.09 26.69
C GLU A 155 -0.29 -13.43 27.82
N LEU A 156 -0.80 -14.24 28.74
CA LEU A 156 -1.42 -13.76 29.98
C LEU A 156 -0.33 -13.59 31.03
N VAL A 157 -0.21 -12.38 31.58
CA VAL A 157 0.76 -12.04 32.63
C VAL A 157 0.24 -12.47 34.00
N ILE A 158 -1.07 -12.42 34.19
CA ILE A 158 -1.76 -12.83 35.42
C ILE A 158 -2.77 -13.92 35.04
N THR A 159 -2.69 -15.05 35.72
CA THR A 159 -3.45 -16.26 35.41
C THR A 159 -4.04 -16.87 36.68
N GLY A 160 -5.19 -17.55 36.57
CA GLY A 160 -5.83 -18.31 37.66
C GLY A 160 -6.30 -17.48 38.87
N ARG A 161 -6.19 -16.15 38.83
CA ARG A 161 -6.59 -15.22 39.89
C ARG A 161 -8.01 -14.71 39.64
N ASP A 162 -8.73 -14.44 40.73
CA ASP A 162 -10.01 -13.75 40.68
C ASP A 162 -9.80 -12.31 40.17
N LEU A 163 -10.47 -11.96 39.08
CA LEU A 163 -10.38 -10.68 38.39
C LEU A 163 -10.83 -9.52 39.29
N SER A 164 -11.92 -9.69 40.04
CA SER A 164 -12.41 -8.69 41.00
C SER A 164 -11.44 -8.43 42.16
N SER A 165 -10.55 -9.38 42.45
CA SER A 165 -9.54 -9.26 43.51
C SER A 165 -8.32 -8.43 43.12
N LEU A 166 -8.19 -8.06 41.83
CA LEU A 166 -7.00 -7.37 41.34
C LEU A 166 -6.97 -5.90 41.79
N PRO A 167 -5.87 -5.44 42.43
CA PRO A 167 -5.73 -4.04 42.78
C PRO A 167 -5.53 -3.19 41.52
N ASN A 168 -6.10 -1.98 41.50
CA ASN A 168 -5.93 -0.99 40.43
C ASN A 168 -6.13 -1.57 39.01
N PRO A 169 -7.35 -2.00 38.63
CA PRO A 169 -7.56 -2.75 37.39
C PRO A 169 -7.13 -1.98 36.13
N GLY A 170 -7.23 -0.65 36.12
CA GLY A 170 -6.74 0.21 35.03
C GLY A 170 -5.23 0.40 34.95
N GLN A 171 -4.42 -0.26 35.79
CA GLN A 171 -2.96 -0.29 35.68
C GLN A 171 -2.39 -1.70 35.71
N THR A 172 -3.21 -2.69 36.07
CA THR A 172 -2.81 -4.09 36.15
C THR A 172 -2.89 -4.73 34.76
N VAL A 173 -1.73 -5.03 34.18
CA VAL A 173 -1.61 -5.71 32.88
C VAL A 173 -1.97 -7.18 33.03
N VAL A 174 -2.99 -7.63 32.29
CA VAL A 174 -3.45 -9.03 32.25
C VAL A 174 -2.97 -9.72 30.97
N LEU A 175 -3.00 -9.01 29.84
CA LEU A 175 -2.59 -9.51 28.54
C LEU A 175 -1.42 -8.70 28.01
N ARG A 176 -0.44 -9.34 27.39
CA ARG A 176 0.74 -8.67 26.84
C ARG A 176 1.17 -9.32 25.53
N GLU A 177 1.64 -8.53 24.58
CA GLU A 177 2.34 -9.07 23.42
C GLU A 177 3.70 -9.68 23.81
N THR A 178 3.95 -10.90 23.33
CA THR A 178 5.18 -11.67 23.60
C THR A 178 6.42 -11.00 23.03
N GLN A 179 6.26 -10.15 22.01
CA GLN A 179 7.31 -9.37 21.37
C GLN A 179 6.94 -7.88 21.36
N ALA A 180 7.91 -7.02 21.04
CA ALA A 180 7.67 -5.59 20.83
C ALA A 180 7.82 -5.21 19.34
N PRO A 181 6.96 -5.75 18.44
CA PRO A 181 7.17 -5.63 17.00
C PRO A 181 6.96 -4.20 16.47
N HIS A 182 6.32 -3.32 17.25
CA HIS A 182 5.87 -1.99 16.82
C HIS A 182 6.89 -0.88 17.13
N HIS A 183 8.11 -1.02 16.57
CA HIS A 183 9.27 -0.14 16.85
C HIS A 183 9.71 -0.15 18.32
N GLY A 184 9.86 -1.35 18.89
CA GLY A 184 10.21 -1.50 20.31
C GLY A 184 9.05 -1.12 21.24
N ARG A 185 7.81 -1.13 20.73
CA ARG A 185 6.58 -1.00 21.51
C ARG A 185 5.74 -2.26 21.34
N ARG A 186 4.90 -2.53 22.34
CA ARG A 186 4.07 -3.73 22.43
C ARG A 186 2.66 -3.38 22.86
N VAL A 187 1.67 -4.14 22.42
CA VAL A 187 0.29 -4.01 22.90
C VAL A 187 0.15 -4.70 24.26
N VAL A 188 -0.56 -4.06 25.18
CA VAL A 188 -0.94 -4.60 26.49
C VAL A 188 -2.44 -4.40 26.73
N GLY A 189 -3.06 -5.37 27.39
CA GLY A 189 -4.44 -5.33 27.87
C GLY A 189 -4.47 -5.33 29.39
N TYR A 190 -5.31 -4.48 29.96
CA TYR A 190 -5.42 -4.25 31.40
C TYR A 190 -6.65 -4.96 31.99
N ALA A 191 -6.67 -5.12 33.31
CA ALA A 191 -7.73 -5.83 34.02
C ALA A 191 -9.10 -5.14 33.97
N ASP A 192 -9.17 -3.85 33.61
CA ASP A 192 -10.43 -3.14 33.32
C ASP A 192 -10.87 -3.25 31.85
N GLY A 193 -10.06 -3.93 31.02
CA GLY A 193 -10.35 -4.25 29.62
C GLY A 193 -9.89 -3.22 28.59
N HIS A 194 -9.27 -2.11 29.00
CA HIS A 194 -8.64 -1.24 28.02
C HIS A 194 -7.35 -1.87 27.47
N VAL A 195 -6.98 -1.45 26.26
CA VAL A 195 -5.82 -1.94 25.53
C VAL A 195 -5.04 -0.73 25.01
N GLU A 196 -3.74 -0.71 25.29
CA GLU A 196 -2.83 0.37 24.91
C GLU A 196 -1.53 -0.19 24.32
N ILE A 197 -0.81 0.64 23.57
CA ILE A 197 0.55 0.36 23.13
C ILE A 197 1.52 1.05 24.07
N VAL A 198 2.36 0.25 24.73
CA VAL A 198 3.38 0.73 25.67
C VAL A 198 4.78 0.46 25.14
N ALA A 199 5.78 1.15 25.71
CA ALA A 199 7.18 0.86 25.43
C ALA A 199 7.49 -0.60 25.77
N GLY A 200 8.29 -1.26 24.93
CA GLY A 200 8.74 -2.61 25.19
C GLY A 200 9.91 -2.59 26.15
N ASP A 201 9.73 -3.26 27.29
CA ASP A 201 10.80 -3.59 28.25
C ASP A 201 11.98 -4.33 27.60
#